data_AF-A0AA39VX05-F1
#
_entry.id   AF-A0AA39VX05-F1
#
_cell.length_a   1.000
_cell.length_b   1.000
_cell.length_c   1.000
_cell.angle_alpha   90.00
_cell.angle_beta   90.00
_cell.angle_gamma   90.00
#
_symmetry.space_group_name_H-M   'P 1'
#
loop_
_entity.id
_entity.type
_entity.pdbx_description
1 polymer ?
#
loop_
_entity_poly.entity_id
_entity_poly.type
_entity_poly.pdbx_seq_one_letter_code
_entity_poly.pdbx_strand_id
1 'polypeptide(L)'
;MSPGNIDLFAKDTLVEVSSDEGWLSGGWFVAKVLDPPPPSTTTPGKMKFLVEYQNLRCHDGSKLLRKRVDIKLVRPLPPPPPNDEQEQQRFEVNDVVDVYHNNGWWVGVVSKVWGEEEQRIYSVLLENTSRAINFRSSELRFHLDWVGDKWIQPQKQNKMSSEVGEKRGKQMEAETSSEKRKRGTHVKLLFKGKECGGAEGDVDKIDVEDSSTIEAAAVNNMPYENQNFIQSLESSPVLRFIQSLEEFQLMPQKPHFRPLDECEVVYREGLALKHMMTFVNVVKETSKLQVNASGSIMDSLLKCLPELESHGFDVKDVRSRLLEMQTMIKSREHLLTKLEKVKSDIKMRTHEGTNINAELIDTIEEIKVLEEKKARLISMNEENDSEIAKLKSSDSSLNEHIQNVEHNFAILATFPRR
;
A
#
# COMPACT_ATOMS: atom_id res chain seq x y z
N MET A 1 -2.26 -0.62 31.03
CA MET A 1 -2.24 0.74 31.59
C MET A 1 -2.80 0.70 32.98
N SER A 2 -2.10 1.33 33.93
CA SER A 2 -2.63 1.56 35.27
C SER A 2 -3.70 2.67 35.20
N PRO A 3 -4.75 2.67 36.04
CA PRO A 3 -5.83 3.67 35.99
C PRO A 3 -5.39 5.13 36.17
N GLY A 4 -4.16 5.39 36.61
CA GLY A 4 -3.62 6.73 36.87
C GLY A 4 -3.04 7.46 35.66
N ASN A 5 -3.15 6.94 34.43
CA ASN A 5 -2.51 7.51 33.23
C ASN A 5 -3.51 7.90 32.11
N ILE A 6 -4.76 8.15 32.48
CA ILE A 6 -5.87 8.43 31.54
C ILE A 6 -5.66 9.77 30.80
N ASP A 7 -4.91 10.72 31.38
CA ASP A 7 -4.64 12.03 30.77
C ASP A 7 -3.77 11.95 29.50
N LEU A 8 -2.89 10.96 29.38
CA LEU A 8 -2.06 10.75 28.17
C LEU A 8 -2.88 10.44 26.91
N PHE A 9 -4.13 10.00 27.09
CA PHE A 9 -5.03 9.62 26.00
C PHE A 9 -6.37 10.34 26.10
N ALA A 10 -6.38 11.51 26.76
CA ALA A 10 -7.55 12.37 26.82
C ALA A 10 -7.99 12.81 25.41
N LYS A 11 -9.24 13.26 25.34
CA LYS A 11 -9.78 13.84 24.11
C LYS A 11 -8.91 15.03 23.66
N ASP A 12 -8.71 15.12 22.35
CA ASP A 12 -7.89 16.11 21.65
C ASP A 12 -6.36 16.00 21.87
N THR A 13 -5.89 14.97 22.60
CA THR A 13 -4.46 14.65 22.74
C THR A 13 -3.92 13.95 21.49
N LEU A 14 -2.65 14.23 21.15
CA LEU A 14 -1.92 13.54 20.09
C LEU A 14 -1.28 12.25 20.60
N VAL A 15 -1.42 11.20 19.80
CA VAL A 15 -0.96 9.84 20.09
C VAL A 15 -0.36 9.24 18.82
N GLU A 16 0.48 8.21 18.97
CA GLU A 16 0.88 7.38 17.84
C GLU A 16 0.04 6.10 17.82
N VAL A 17 -0.42 5.75 16.62
CA VAL A 17 -1.34 4.64 16.39
C VAL A 17 -0.75 3.69 15.37
N SER A 18 -0.72 2.41 15.69
CA SER A 18 -0.33 1.33 14.79
C SER A 18 -1.55 0.55 14.27
N SER A 19 -1.30 -0.41 13.38
CA SER A 19 -2.30 -1.32 12.82
C SER A 19 -1.71 -2.72 12.75
N ASP A 20 -2.53 -3.74 12.97
CA ASP A 20 -2.22 -5.16 12.71
C ASP A 20 -2.71 -5.61 11.33
N GLU A 21 -3.55 -4.80 10.67
CA GLU A 21 -4.15 -5.11 9.38
C GLU A 21 -3.71 -4.15 8.28
N GLY A 22 -3.50 -4.71 7.09
CA GLY A 22 -3.30 -3.97 5.84
C GLY A 22 -1.94 -3.27 5.72
N TRP A 23 -1.89 -2.22 4.90
CA TRP A 23 -0.66 -1.50 4.56
C TRP A 23 -0.11 -0.60 5.67
N LEU A 24 -0.89 -0.38 6.74
CA LEU A 24 -0.47 0.35 7.94
C LEU A 24 0.26 -0.55 8.94
N SER A 25 0.33 -1.85 8.67
CA SER A 25 0.97 -2.82 9.56
C SER A 25 2.46 -2.58 9.70
N GLY A 26 2.94 -2.46 10.94
CA GLY A 26 4.36 -2.24 11.27
C GLY A 26 4.79 -0.77 11.28
N GLY A 27 3.88 0.19 11.05
CA GLY A 27 4.14 1.63 11.16
C GLY A 27 3.42 2.27 12.35
N TRP A 28 3.93 3.42 12.79
CA TRP A 28 3.32 4.29 13.81
C TRP A 28 2.91 5.62 13.18
N PHE A 29 1.63 5.98 13.31
CA PHE A 29 1.06 7.15 12.65
C PHE A 29 0.52 8.12 13.70
N VAL A 30 0.86 9.41 13.56
CA VAL A 30 0.37 10.44 14.48
C VAL A 30 -1.13 10.65 14.24
N ALA A 31 -1.90 10.61 15.32
CA ALA A 31 -3.33 10.80 15.32
C ALA A 31 -3.79 11.58 16.55
N LYS A 32 -4.95 12.22 16.44
CA LYS A 32 -5.62 12.93 17.53
C LYS A 32 -6.74 12.06 18.09
N VAL A 33 -6.84 11.95 19.40
CA VAL A 33 -7.95 11.25 20.07
C VAL A 33 -9.23 12.07 19.96
N LEU A 34 -10.28 11.52 19.35
CA LEU A 34 -11.60 12.17 19.29
C LEU A 34 -12.53 11.67 20.40
N ASP A 35 -12.46 10.39 20.73
CA ASP A 35 -13.32 9.72 21.70
C ASP A 35 -12.50 8.66 22.46
N PRO A 36 -12.11 8.94 23.72
CA PRO A 36 -11.43 7.97 24.58
C PRO A 36 -12.41 6.92 25.11
N PRO A 37 -11.94 5.70 25.44
CA PRO A 37 -12.79 4.65 25.98
C PRO A 37 -13.35 5.04 27.37
N PRO A 38 -14.58 4.63 27.72
CA PRO A 38 -15.20 4.97 28.98
C PRO A 38 -14.42 4.39 30.19
N PRO A 39 -14.27 5.15 31.29
CA PRO A 39 -13.38 4.80 32.41
C PRO A 39 -13.85 3.61 33.27
N SER A 40 -15.09 3.17 33.15
CA SER A 40 -15.66 2.11 34.00
C SER A 40 -16.36 1.02 33.18
N THR A 41 -15.96 -0.24 33.42
CA THR A 41 -16.62 -1.52 33.05
C THR A 41 -16.24 -2.23 31.75
N THR A 42 -15.28 -1.73 30.96
CA THR A 42 -14.91 -2.41 29.72
C THR A 42 -13.80 -3.45 29.94
N THR A 43 -14.04 -4.72 29.59
CA THR A 43 -12.97 -5.74 29.53
C THR A 43 -11.82 -5.25 28.62
N PRO A 44 -10.54 -5.51 28.94
CA PRO A 44 -9.39 -4.94 28.22
C PRO A 44 -9.41 -5.11 26.69
N GLY A 45 -10.07 -6.15 26.17
CA GLY A 45 -10.22 -6.39 24.72
C GLY A 45 -11.35 -5.60 24.02
N LYS A 46 -12.06 -4.71 24.73
CA LYS A 46 -13.11 -3.86 24.18
C LYS A 46 -12.78 -2.35 24.29
N MET A 47 -11.65 -1.98 24.88
CA MET A 47 -11.20 -0.59 24.98
C MET A 47 -10.69 -0.11 23.62
N LYS A 48 -11.51 0.68 22.92
CA LYS A 48 -11.17 1.24 21.61
C LYS A 48 -11.26 2.76 21.63
N PHE A 49 -10.25 3.41 21.04
CA PHE A 49 -10.23 4.86 20.82
C PHE A 49 -10.81 5.16 19.44
N LEU A 50 -11.59 6.24 19.29
CA LEU A 50 -11.78 6.87 17.99
C LEU A 50 -10.66 7.88 17.79
N VAL A 51 -9.87 7.70 16.74
CA VAL A 51 -8.76 8.61 16.40
C VAL A 51 -8.94 9.21 15.02
N GLU A 52 -8.40 10.40 14.81
CA GLU A 52 -8.28 11.08 13.52
C GLU A 52 -6.80 11.21 13.17
N TYR A 53 -6.36 10.55 12.10
CA TYR A 53 -4.95 10.58 11.67
C TYR A 53 -4.58 11.96 11.13
N GLN A 54 -3.39 12.47 11.46
CA GLN A 54 -2.96 13.81 11.07
C GLN A 54 -2.63 13.91 9.57
N ASN A 55 -1.96 12.88 9.03
CA ASN A 55 -1.42 12.89 7.67
C ASN A 55 -2.06 11.83 6.76
N LEU A 56 -3.07 11.09 7.24
CA LEU A 56 -3.81 10.10 6.43
C LEU A 56 -5.19 10.65 6.09
N ARG A 57 -5.59 10.49 4.82
CA ARG A 57 -6.88 10.93 4.30
C ARG A 57 -7.73 9.73 3.87
N CYS A 58 -9.04 9.94 3.83
CA CYS A 58 -9.98 8.99 3.21
C CYS A 58 -9.70 8.84 1.71
N HIS A 59 -10.21 7.77 1.09
CA HIS A 59 -9.97 7.45 -0.33
C HIS A 59 -10.38 8.60 -1.29
N ASP A 60 -11.36 9.40 -0.90
CA ASP A 60 -11.84 10.56 -1.63
C ASP A 60 -10.98 11.83 -1.43
N GLY A 61 -9.95 11.77 -0.57
CA GLY A 61 -9.07 12.88 -0.22
C GLY A 61 -9.71 14.00 0.60
N SER A 62 -11.02 13.93 0.85
CA SER A 62 -11.83 15.06 1.33
C SER A 62 -11.60 15.34 2.82
N LYS A 63 -11.42 14.29 3.62
CA LYS A 63 -11.32 14.34 5.08
C LYS A 63 -10.16 13.50 5.59
N LEU A 64 -9.68 13.84 6.78
CA LEU A 64 -8.73 13.01 7.51
C LEU A 64 -9.36 11.68 7.86
N LEU A 65 -8.56 10.62 7.80
CA LEU A 65 -8.98 9.27 8.09
C LEU A 65 -9.31 9.16 9.58
N ARG A 66 -10.49 8.63 9.90
CA ARG A 66 -10.91 8.30 11.27
C ARG A 66 -11.05 6.80 11.42
N LYS A 67 -10.56 6.22 12.52
CA LYS A 67 -10.63 4.78 12.78
C LYS A 67 -10.85 4.50 14.26
N ARG A 68 -11.60 3.44 14.56
CA ARG A 68 -11.64 2.86 15.91
C ARG A 68 -10.49 1.87 16.07
N VAL A 69 -9.61 2.12 17.04
CA VAL A 69 -8.39 1.34 17.26
C VAL A 69 -8.33 0.80 18.68
N ASP A 70 -7.84 -0.42 18.83
CA ASP A 70 -7.67 -1.07 20.14
C ASP A 70 -6.57 -0.35 20.94
N ILE A 71 -6.76 -0.24 22.26
CA ILE A 71 -5.78 0.36 23.18
C ILE A 71 -4.37 -0.21 23.04
N LYS A 72 -4.23 -1.49 22.65
CA LYS A 72 -2.93 -2.13 22.44
C LYS A 72 -2.13 -1.54 21.29
N LEU A 73 -2.80 -0.85 20.36
CA LEU A 73 -2.20 -0.26 19.17
C LEU A 73 -2.01 1.26 19.32
N VAL A 74 -2.19 1.81 20.52
CA VAL A 74 -2.09 3.25 20.81
C VAL A 74 -1.01 3.49 21.85
N ARG A 75 -0.12 4.44 21.59
CA ARG A 75 0.92 4.92 22.52
C ARG A 75 0.96 6.45 22.52
N PRO A 76 1.49 7.11 23.56
CA PRO A 76 1.61 8.56 23.54
C PRO A 76 2.64 8.98 22.47
N LEU A 77 2.82 10.28 22.24
CA LEU A 77 3.98 10.73 21.47
C LEU A 77 5.27 10.39 22.22
N PRO A 78 6.33 9.92 21.53
CA PRO A 78 7.63 9.74 22.16
C PRO A 78 8.17 11.09 22.66
N PRO A 79 8.96 11.09 23.76
CA PRO A 79 9.51 12.30 24.31
C PRO A 79 10.42 12.98 23.27
N PRO A 80 10.45 14.33 23.25
CA PRO A 80 11.42 15.03 22.44
C PRO A 80 12.85 14.66 22.89
N PRO A 81 13.83 14.71 21.98
CA PRO A 81 15.20 14.42 22.34
C PRO A 81 15.72 15.39 23.42
N PRO A 82 16.70 14.99 24.24
CA PRO A 82 17.08 15.70 25.47
C PRO A 82 17.59 17.14 25.29
N ASN A 83 17.93 17.55 24.07
CA ASN A 83 18.36 18.90 23.70
C ASN A 83 17.54 19.30 22.45
N ASP A 84 17.26 20.59 22.24
CA ASP A 84 16.52 21.15 21.09
C ASP A 84 17.14 20.85 19.69
N GLU A 85 18.07 19.90 19.62
CA GLU A 85 18.76 19.38 18.45
C GLU A 85 18.12 18.09 17.93
N GLN A 86 16.84 18.14 17.51
CA GLN A 86 16.32 17.09 16.61
C GLN A 86 17.19 16.98 15.33
N GLU A 87 17.90 18.04 14.98
CA GLU A 87 18.67 18.16 13.74
C GLU A 87 20.10 17.61 13.82
N GLN A 88 20.64 17.26 15.01
CA GLN A 88 22.02 16.74 15.16
C GLN A 88 22.15 15.36 15.81
N GLN A 89 21.06 14.58 16.00
CA GLN A 89 21.21 13.21 16.51
C GLN A 89 22.14 12.39 15.59
N ARG A 90 23.25 11.93 16.16
CA ARG A 90 24.23 11.09 15.46
C ARG A 90 23.85 9.64 15.67
N PHE A 91 23.47 8.98 14.57
CA PHE A 91 23.21 7.55 14.56
C PHE A 91 24.46 6.78 14.15
N GLU A 92 24.62 5.58 14.69
CA GLU A 92 25.69 4.66 14.39
C GLU A 92 25.13 3.38 13.74
N VAL A 93 26.00 2.64 13.07
CA VAL A 93 25.63 1.32 12.52
C VAL A 93 25.14 0.41 13.66
N ASN A 94 24.05 -0.31 13.38
CA ASN A 94 23.28 -1.18 14.28
C ASN A 94 22.36 -0.45 15.29
N ASP A 95 22.26 0.88 15.23
CA ASP A 95 21.22 1.59 15.96
C ASP A 95 19.84 1.22 15.42
N VAL A 96 18.90 0.97 16.35
CA VAL A 96 17.50 0.76 16.03
C VAL A 96 16.82 2.13 16.03
N VAL A 97 16.25 2.49 14.89
CA VAL A 97 15.68 3.81 14.61
C VAL A 97 14.26 3.68 14.08
N ASP A 98 13.44 4.71 14.31
CA ASP A 98 12.22 4.92 13.55
C ASP A 98 12.55 5.86 12.37
N VAL A 99 12.18 5.47 11.15
CA VAL A 99 12.32 6.31 9.96
C VAL A 99 10.97 6.92 9.58
N TYR A 100 10.95 8.21 9.24
CA TYR A 100 9.74 8.86 8.75
C TYR A 100 9.59 8.61 7.26
N HIS A 101 8.58 7.82 6.88
CA HIS A 101 8.32 7.46 5.50
C HIS A 101 6.82 7.21 5.27
N ASN A 102 6.27 7.61 4.12
CA ASN A 102 4.84 7.43 3.80
C ASN A 102 3.87 7.87 4.92
N ASN A 103 4.13 9.04 5.53
CA ASN A 103 3.32 9.64 6.60
C ASN A 103 3.30 8.88 7.94
N GLY A 104 4.21 7.92 8.14
CA GLY A 104 4.36 7.15 9.38
C GLY A 104 5.81 6.94 9.77
N TRP A 105 6.01 6.48 10.99
CA TRP A 105 7.30 6.08 11.57
C TRP A 105 7.46 4.57 11.50
N TRP A 106 8.55 4.11 10.91
CA TRP A 106 8.81 2.70 10.65
C TRP A 106 10.10 2.24 11.31
N VAL A 107 10.03 1.12 12.03
CA VAL A 107 11.20 0.56 12.70
C VAL A 107 12.20 0.02 11.68
N GLY A 108 13.47 0.37 11.86
CA GLY A 108 14.57 -0.10 11.04
C GLY A 108 15.90 -0.05 11.77
N VAL A 109 16.93 -0.58 11.12
CA VAL A 109 18.28 -0.66 11.69
C VAL A 109 19.27 0.04 10.76
N VAL A 110 20.08 0.94 11.31
CA VAL A 110 21.12 1.64 10.55
C VAL A 110 22.15 0.63 10.09
N SER A 111 22.29 0.48 8.77
CA SER A 111 23.21 -0.49 8.14
C SER A 111 24.52 0.15 7.69
N LYS A 112 24.48 1.43 7.28
CA LYS A 112 25.64 2.22 6.84
C LYS A 112 25.41 3.70 7.14
N VAL A 113 26.51 4.43 7.33
CA VAL A 113 26.53 5.89 7.45
C VAL A 113 27.49 6.44 6.40
N TRP A 114 27.03 7.40 5.61
CA TRP A 114 27.79 8.06 4.54
C TRP A 114 27.99 9.53 4.87
N GLY A 115 29.08 10.13 4.39
CA GLY A 115 29.37 11.55 4.55
C GLY A 115 29.90 11.93 5.95
N GLU A 116 30.38 13.17 6.06
CA GLU A 116 30.91 13.74 7.30
C GLU A 116 29.98 14.84 7.82
N GLU A 117 29.97 15.00 9.15
CA GLU A 117 29.26 16.06 9.87
C GLU A 117 27.78 16.25 9.46
N GLU A 118 27.42 17.40 8.87
CA GLU A 118 26.05 17.83 8.59
C GLU A 118 25.44 17.21 7.32
N GLN A 119 26.26 16.59 6.47
CA GLN A 119 25.78 15.94 5.22
C GLN A 119 25.63 14.43 5.37
N ARG A 120 25.52 13.93 6.61
CA ARG A 120 25.37 12.49 6.87
C ARG A 120 24.09 11.93 6.27
N ILE A 121 24.24 10.85 5.52
CA ILE A 121 23.15 10.03 5.00
C ILE A 121 23.22 8.65 5.65
N TYR A 122 22.11 8.20 6.20
CA TYR A 122 21.99 6.95 6.92
C TYR A 122 21.24 5.94 6.05
N SER A 123 21.87 4.81 5.71
CA SER A 123 21.20 3.70 5.05
C SER A 123 20.54 2.81 6.09
N VAL A 124 19.21 2.76 6.13
CA VAL A 124 18.43 2.00 7.12
C VAL A 124 17.76 0.78 6.47
N LEU A 125 17.94 -0.40 7.06
CA LEU A 125 17.25 -1.63 6.69
C LEU A 125 15.93 -1.72 7.47
N LEU A 126 14.79 -1.68 6.76
CA LEU A 126 13.47 -1.82 7.40
C LEU A 126 13.12 -3.31 7.55
N GLU A 127 12.50 -3.67 8.66
CA GLU A 127 12.21 -5.06 9.03
C GLU A 127 11.37 -5.82 7.97
N ASN A 128 10.52 -5.10 7.23
CA ASN A 128 9.65 -5.66 6.19
C ASN A 128 10.21 -5.54 4.77
N THR A 129 11.43 -5.04 4.58
CA THR A 129 12.06 -4.90 3.25
C THR A 129 13.49 -5.41 3.26
N SER A 130 13.84 -6.30 2.34
CA SER A 130 15.22 -6.78 2.17
C SER A 130 16.19 -5.73 1.59
N ARG A 131 15.79 -4.44 1.55
CA ARG A 131 16.55 -3.34 0.94
C ARG A 131 16.75 -2.22 1.94
N ALA A 132 17.97 -1.68 1.98
CA ALA A 132 18.27 -0.47 2.72
C ALA A 132 17.85 0.78 1.94
N ILE A 133 17.29 1.77 2.63
CA ILE A 133 16.87 3.07 2.07
C ILE A 133 17.68 4.18 2.76
N ASN A 134 18.03 5.22 2.02
CA ASN A 134 18.85 6.33 2.50
C ASN A 134 17.98 7.45 3.09
N PHE A 135 18.33 7.92 4.28
CA PHE A 135 17.61 8.96 5.02
C PHE A 135 18.58 10.03 5.55
N ARG A 136 18.09 11.26 5.70
CA ARG A 136 18.80 12.33 6.42
C ARG A 136 18.56 12.19 7.93
N SER A 137 19.38 12.88 8.73
CA SER A 137 19.21 12.91 10.20
C SER A 137 17.82 13.38 10.62
N SER A 138 17.24 14.36 9.92
CA SER A 138 15.91 14.92 10.20
C SER A 138 14.74 13.96 9.91
N GLU A 139 15.00 12.85 9.21
CA GLU A 139 14.01 11.83 8.88
C GLU A 139 14.09 10.62 9.82
N LEU A 140 14.96 10.68 10.84
CA LEU A 140 15.23 9.60 11.78
C LEU A 140 15.00 10.07 13.21
N ARG A 141 14.63 9.10 14.06
CA ARG A 141 14.69 9.23 15.52
C ARG A 141 15.08 7.89 16.12
N PHE A 142 15.62 7.88 17.33
CA PHE A 142 15.82 6.61 18.05
C PHE A 142 14.48 5.90 18.25
N HIS A 143 14.47 4.60 17.98
CA HIS A 143 13.30 3.78 18.25
C HIS A 143 13.09 3.66 19.75
N LEU A 144 11.85 3.82 20.20
CA LEU A 144 11.45 3.66 21.60
C LEU A 144 10.22 2.75 21.67
N ASP A 145 10.25 1.82 22.62
CA ASP A 145 9.13 0.96 22.98
C ASP A 145 8.32 1.57 24.11
N TRP A 146 7.00 1.52 24.00
CA TRP A 146 6.08 1.92 25.07
C TRP A 146 5.62 0.69 25.85
N VAL A 147 6.24 0.44 27.01
CA VAL A 147 6.01 -0.76 27.83
C VAL A 147 5.80 -0.36 29.28
N GLY A 148 4.71 -0.85 29.87
CA GLY A 148 4.43 -0.63 31.29
C GLY A 148 4.33 0.86 31.66
N ASP A 149 3.71 1.65 30.78
CA ASP A 149 3.51 3.10 30.94
C ASP A 149 4.84 3.91 30.95
N LYS A 150 5.90 3.37 30.33
CA LYS A 150 7.22 3.99 30.20
C LYS A 150 7.79 3.80 28.79
N TRP A 151 8.57 4.78 28.36
CA TRP A 151 9.40 4.67 27.15
C TRP A 151 10.71 3.95 27.47
N ILE A 152 11.05 2.96 26.67
CA ILE A 152 12.26 2.15 26.80
C ILE A 152 12.99 2.19 25.46
N GLN A 153 14.28 2.53 25.47
CA GLN A 153 15.13 2.41 24.30
C GLN A 153 15.69 0.99 24.22
N PRO A 154 15.39 0.21 23.16
CA PRO A 154 15.94 -1.12 22.99
C PRO A 154 17.45 -1.08 22.70
N GLN A 155 18.12 -2.21 22.94
CA GLN A 155 19.55 -2.37 22.70
C GLN A 155 19.86 -2.42 21.19
N LYS A 156 21.07 -2.00 20.80
CA LYS A 156 21.55 -2.12 19.41
C LYS A 156 21.46 -3.56 18.92
N GLN A 157 21.14 -3.76 17.64
CA GLN A 157 21.00 -5.09 17.06
C GLN A 157 22.39 -5.70 16.76
N ASN A 158 22.88 -6.55 17.66
CA ASN A 158 24.11 -7.32 17.41
C ASN A 158 23.78 -8.56 16.56
N LYS A 159 24.47 -8.75 15.43
CA LYS A 159 24.46 -10.03 14.69
C LYS A 159 25.14 -11.12 15.53
N MET A 160 24.41 -11.78 16.41
CA MET A 160 24.64 -13.16 16.84
C MET A 160 23.43 -13.65 17.65
N SER A 161 22.57 -14.48 17.01
CA SER A 161 21.86 -15.64 17.56
C SER A 161 20.49 -15.86 16.89
N SER A 162 20.45 -16.64 15.81
CA SER A 162 19.39 -17.63 15.56
C SER A 162 19.79 -18.55 14.41
N GLU A 163 20.87 -19.30 14.59
CA GLU A 163 20.91 -20.68 14.09
C GLU A 163 20.55 -21.58 15.28
N VAL A 164 19.53 -22.42 15.09
CA VAL A 164 19.45 -23.83 15.54
C VAL A 164 18.03 -24.30 15.25
N GLY A 165 17.92 -25.29 14.38
CA GLY A 165 16.65 -25.94 14.06
C GLY A 165 16.69 -27.00 12.98
N GLU A 166 17.80 -27.25 12.27
CA GLU A 166 17.86 -28.32 11.27
C GLU A 166 18.53 -29.58 11.84
N LYS A 167 17.70 -30.60 12.12
CA LYS A 167 18.17 -31.93 12.50
C LYS A 167 18.73 -32.65 11.28
N ARG A 168 20.01 -32.99 11.37
CA ARG A 168 20.78 -33.89 10.49
C ARG A 168 20.08 -35.23 10.24
N GLY A 169 20.23 -35.75 9.02
CA GLY A 169 19.87 -37.13 8.69
C GLY A 169 20.27 -37.64 7.30
N LYS A 170 21.59 -37.89 7.13
CA LYS A 170 22.24 -38.86 6.21
C LYS A 170 22.45 -38.50 4.72
N GLN A 171 23.75 -38.62 4.39
CA GLN A 171 24.43 -38.62 3.10
C GLN A 171 24.27 -39.98 2.40
N MET A 172 24.12 -39.99 1.08
CA MET A 172 24.74 -40.98 0.18
C MET A 172 24.81 -40.41 -1.23
N GLU A 173 26.00 -40.52 -1.81
CA GLU A 173 26.34 -40.21 -3.20
C GLU A 173 25.68 -41.22 -4.17
N ALA A 174 25.34 -40.77 -5.37
CA ALA A 174 25.78 -41.38 -6.64
C ALA A 174 25.03 -40.79 -7.85
N GLU A 175 25.84 -40.25 -8.76
CA GLU A 175 25.78 -40.42 -10.21
C GLU A 175 24.59 -39.96 -11.07
N THR A 176 25.02 -39.43 -12.21
CA THR A 176 24.30 -38.94 -13.38
C THR A 176 23.30 -39.92 -13.96
N SER A 177 22.13 -39.44 -14.41
CA SER A 177 21.52 -39.83 -15.69
C SER A 177 20.29 -38.99 -16.02
N SER A 178 20.20 -38.60 -17.27
CA SER A 178 19.07 -38.01 -17.97
C SER A 178 17.86 -38.94 -18.09
N GLU A 179 16.62 -38.43 -17.92
CA GLU A 179 15.51 -38.78 -18.82
C GLU A 179 14.26 -37.88 -18.70
N LYS A 180 13.46 -37.93 -19.77
CA LYS A 180 12.40 -37.03 -20.21
C LYS A 180 11.01 -37.32 -19.61
N ARG A 181 10.19 -36.25 -19.55
CA ARG A 181 8.70 -36.17 -19.73
C ARG A 181 7.78 -36.70 -18.60
N LYS A 182 6.89 -35.84 -18.08
CA LYS A 182 5.46 -35.75 -18.47
C LYS A 182 4.66 -34.70 -17.65
N ARG A 183 3.58 -34.25 -18.30
CA ARG A 183 2.52 -33.31 -17.89
C ARG A 183 1.77 -33.70 -16.61
N GLY A 184 1.24 -32.68 -15.92
CA GLY A 184 0.03 -32.76 -15.07
C GLY A 184 -0.24 -31.39 -14.43
N THR A 185 -1.23 -30.62 -14.89
CA THR A 185 -2.66 -30.63 -14.50
C THR A 185 -2.95 -29.57 -13.42
N HIS A 186 -3.66 -28.53 -13.86
CA HIS A 186 -4.33 -27.51 -13.05
C HIS A 186 -5.26 -28.14 -12.00
N VAL A 187 -5.17 -27.69 -10.74
CA VAL A 187 -6.19 -27.96 -9.74
C VAL A 187 -6.87 -26.65 -9.35
N LYS A 188 -8.15 -26.55 -9.73
CA LYS A 188 -9.16 -25.62 -9.20
C LYS A 188 -9.38 -25.93 -7.71
N LEU A 189 -9.37 -24.90 -6.87
CA LEU A 189 -9.98 -24.96 -5.55
C LEU A 189 -11.31 -24.21 -5.58
N LEU A 190 -12.40 -24.98 -5.68
CA LEU A 190 -13.74 -24.59 -5.27
C LEU A 190 -13.77 -24.56 -3.74
N PHE A 191 -14.36 -23.52 -3.14
CA PHE A 191 -15.03 -23.65 -1.86
C PHE A 191 -16.48 -23.19 -2.01
N LYS A 192 -17.40 -24.13 -1.74
CA LYS A 192 -18.84 -23.94 -1.68
C LYS A 192 -19.27 -23.95 -0.22
N GLY A 193 -19.91 -22.85 0.20
CA GLY A 193 -21.07 -22.76 1.09
C GLY A 193 -20.98 -23.27 2.54
N LYS A 194 -21.31 -22.38 3.49
CA LYS A 194 -22.20 -22.75 4.61
C LYS A 194 -22.98 -21.54 5.13
N GLU A 195 -24.30 -21.59 4.92
CA GLU A 195 -25.29 -20.79 5.64
C GLU A 195 -25.42 -21.28 7.09
N CYS A 196 -25.78 -20.37 8.00
CA CYS A 196 -26.51 -20.67 9.23
C CYS A 196 -27.54 -19.55 9.45
N GLY A 197 -28.77 -19.95 9.78
CA GLY A 197 -29.97 -19.12 9.83
C GLY A 197 -30.24 -18.40 11.16
N GLY A 198 -31.43 -17.82 11.21
CA GLY A 198 -31.83 -16.72 12.09
C GLY A 198 -32.22 -17.07 13.53
N ALA A 199 -32.50 -16.02 14.30
CA ALA A 199 -33.52 -15.94 15.34
C ALA A 199 -33.84 -14.46 15.66
N GLU A 200 -35.05 -14.27 16.16
CA GLU A 200 -35.90 -13.09 16.28
C GLU A 200 -35.49 -12.02 17.32
N GLY A 201 -36.19 -10.89 17.27
CA GLY A 201 -36.28 -9.86 18.32
C GLY A 201 -36.87 -8.57 17.73
N ASP A 202 -38.19 -8.42 17.69
CA ASP A 202 -39.08 -7.84 18.73
C ASP A 202 -39.23 -6.32 18.57
N VAL A 203 -40.49 -5.88 18.58
CA VAL A 203 -40.98 -4.60 18.07
C VAL A 203 -41.29 -3.69 19.25
N ASP A 204 -40.71 -2.49 19.28
CA ASP A 204 -41.21 -1.41 20.14
C ASP A 204 -42.08 -0.41 19.35
N LYS A 205 -43.30 -0.30 19.86
CA LYS A 205 -44.38 0.62 19.48
C LYS A 205 -43.94 2.09 19.58
N ILE A 206 -44.34 2.88 18.60
CA ILE A 206 -44.73 4.27 18.84
C ILE A 206 -46.09 4.48 18.18
N ASP A 207 -47.11 4.56 19.04
CA ASP A 207 -48.45 5.04 18.72
C ASP A 207 -48.41 6.56 18.50
N VAL A 208 -48.94 7.04 17.39
CA VAL A 208 -49.58 8.37 17.30
C VAL A 208 -50.82 8.25 16.43
N GLU A 209 -51.94 8.61 17.06
CA GLU A 209 -53.32 8.51 16.59
C GLU A 209 -53.61 9.31 15.32
N ASP A 210 -54.18 8.58 14.36
CA ASP A 210 -55.47 8.80 13.70
C ASP A 210 -56.11 10.20 13.75
N SER A 211 -56.35 10.75 12.56
CA SER A 211 -57.50 11.60 12.30
C SER A 211 -58.09 11.18 10.95
N SER A 212 -58.75 10.02 10.93
CA SER A 212 -59.67 9.64 9.87
C SER A 212 -61.11 9.95 10.28
N THR A 213 -61.79 10.72 9.45
CA THR A 213 -63.24 10.53 9.24
C THR A 213 -63.42 10.56 7.74
N ILE A 214 -63.77 9.41 7.16
CA ILE A 214 -65.00 9.17 6.41
C ILE A 214 -64.91 7.75 5.79
N GLU A 215 -65.92 6.97 6.17
CA GLU A 215 -66.38 5.68 5.64
C GLU A 215 -65.75 5.16 4.35
N ALA A 216 -65.03 4.05 4.46
CA ALA A 216 -64.76 3.15 3.34
C ALA A 216 -65.98 2.25 3.11
N ALA A 217 -66.87 2.71 2.22
CA ALA A 217 -67.82 1.84 1.55
C ALA A 217 -67.05 0.85 0.66
N ALA A 218 -67.32 -0.44 0.84
CA ALA A 218 -66.82 -1.51 0.00
C ALA A 218 -67.21 -1.27 -1.47
N VAL A 219 -66.21 -1.09 -2.33
CA VAL A 219 -66.39 -1.23 -3.78
C VAL A 219 -65.48 -2.34 -4.27
N ASN A 220 -66.13 -3.44 -4.63
CA ASN A 220 -65.53 -4.54 -5.39
C ASN A 220 -65.02 -4.01 -6.73
N ASN A 221 -63.71 -3.92 -6.94
CA ASN A 221 -63.17 -3.70 -8.28
C ASN A 221 -63.02 -5.03 -9.03
N MET A 222 -63.74 -5.09 -10.15
CA MET A 222 -63.94 -6.24 -11.02
C MET A 222 -62.77 -6.41 -12.01
N PRO A 223 -62.33 -7.64 -12.34
CA PRO A 223 -61.25 -7.91 -13.33
C PRO A 223 -61.51 -7.42 -14.77
N TYR A 224 -62.72 -6.96 -15.08
CA TYR A 224 -63.18 -6.68 -16.44
C TYR A 224 -62.75 -5.32 -17.00
N GLU A 225 -62.47 -4.31 -16.15
CA GLU A 225 -62.08 -2.97 -16.63
C GLU A 225 -60.65 -2.90 -17.16
N ASN A 226 -59.72 -3.64 -16.54
CA ASN A 226 -58.32 -3.67 -16.97
C ASN A 226 -58.16 -4.35 -18.35
N GLN A 227 -58.96 -5.40 -18.62
CA GLN A 227 -58.91 -6.09 -19.91
C GLN A 227 -59.44 -5.22 -21.08
N ASN A 228 -60.45 -4.39 -20.83
CA ASN A 228 -60.94 -3.41 -21.79
C ASN A 228 -59.93 -2.27 -22.03
N PHE A 229 -59.22 -1.83 -21.00
CA PHE A 229 -58.18 -0.82 -21.12
C PHE A 229 -57.01 -1.29 -22.00
N ILE A 230 -56.48 -2.50 -21.74
CA ILE A 230 -55.40 -3.07 -22.56
C ILE A 230 -55.85 -3.26 -24.01
N GLN A 231 -57.07 -3.74 -24.24
CA GLN A 231 -57.61 -3.91 -25.59
C GLN A 231 -57.80 -2.58 -26.32
N SER A 232 -58.22 -1.52 -25.61
CA SER A 232 -58.26 -0.16 -26.15
C SER A 232 -56.86 0.34 -26.49
N LEU A 233 -55.88 0.08 -25.63
CA LEU A 233 -54.49 0.49 -25.83
C LEU A 233 -53.86 -0.18 -27.06
N GLU A 234 -54.18 -1.44 -27.34
CA GLU A 234 -53.74 -2.16 -28.56
C GLU A 234 -54.23 -1.52 -29.87
N SER A 235 -55.32 -0.75 -29.81
CA SER A 235 -55.84 0.00 -30.95
C SER A 235 -55.16 1.37 -31.16
N SER A 236 -54.36 1.83 -30.20
CA SER A 236 -53.73 3.16 -30.19
C SER A 236 -52.65 3.30 -31.29
N PRO A 237 -52.75 4.31 -32.19
CA PRO A 237 -51.73 4.58 -33.21
C PRO A 237 -50.37 4.97 -32.61
N VAL A 238 -50.38 5.67 -31.46
CA VAL A 238 -49.15 6.11 -30.79
C VAL A 238 -48.41 4.92 -30.19
N LEU A 239 -49.14 3.93 -29.63
CA LEU A 239 -48.53 2.69 -29.16
C LEU A 239 -47.82 1.96 -30.30
N ARG A 240 -48.46 1.85 -31.48
CA ARG A 240 -47.84 1.21 -32.66
C ARG A 240 -46.57 1.93 -33.10
N PHE A 241 -46.56 3.26 -33.06
CA PHE A 241 -45.35 4.03 -33.32
C PHE A 241 -44.25 3.70 -32.31
N ILE A 242 -44.54 3.73 -31.01
CA ILE A 242 -43.55 3.41 -29.97
C ILE A 242 -43.02 1.97 -30.12
N GLN A 243 -43.89 1.00 -30.40
CA GLN A 243 -43.52 -0.38 -30.65
C GLN A 243 -42.65 -0.55 -31.90
N SER A 244 -42.75 0.35 -32.89
CA SER A 244 -41.90 0.34 -34.09
C SER A 244 -40.48 0.86 -33.87
N LEU A 245 -40.20 1.49 -32.73
CA LEU A 245 -38.86 1.98 -32.40
C LEU A 245 -37.88 0.82 -32.16
N GLU A 246 -36.62 1.01 -32.55
CA GLU A 246 -35.58 -0.02 -32.52
C GLU A 246 -35.41 -0.62 -31.13
N GLU A 247 -35.48 0.20 -30.09
CA GLU A 247 -35.32 -0.23 -28.70
C GLU A 247 -36.38 -1.26 -28.29
N PHE A 248 -37.63 -1.11 -28.76
CA PHE A 248 -38.72 -2.06 -28.51
C PHE A 248 -38.66 -3.29 -29.42
N GLN A 249 -38.14 -3.15 -30.63
CA GLN A 249 -37.91 -4.30 -31.51
C GLN A 249 -36.80 -5.20 -30.96
N LEU A 250 -35.75 -4.61 -30.39
CA LEU A 250 -34.64 -5.32 -29.73
C LEU A 250 -35.05 -5.95 -28.40
N MET A 251 -35.89 -5.25 -27.62
CA MET A 251 -36.37 -5.72 -26.32
C MET A 251 -37.90 -5.60 -26.23
N PRO A 252 -38.66 -6.52 -26.86
CA PRO A 252 -40.12 -6.48 -26.82
C PRO A 252 -40.64 -6.62 -25.39
N GLN A 253 -41.57 -5.76 -24.98
CA GLN A 253 -42.21 -5.80 -23.66
C GLN A 253 -43.72 -5.97 -23.76
N LYS A 254 -44.30 -6.57 -22.71
CA LYS A 254 -45.75 -6.66 -22.50
C LYS A 254 -46.09 -6.27 -21.06
N PRO A 255 -45.95 -4.97 -20.71
CA PRO A 255 -46.24 -4.47 -19.38
C PRO A 255 -47.72 -4.64 -19.02
N HIS A 256 -48.00 -4.84 -17.73
CA HIS A 256 -49.35 -5.10 -17.23
C HIS A 256 -50.11 -3.85 -16.80
N PHE A 257 -49.42 -2.74 -16.53
CA PHE A 257 -49.98 -1.45 -16.13
C PHE A 257 -50.95 -1.42 -14.94
N ARG A 258 -51.15 -2.52 -14.20
CA ARG A 258 -51.97 -2.62 -12.97
C ARG A 258 -51.99 -1.37 -12.05
N PRO A 259 -50.89 -0.67 -11.74
CA PRO A 259 -50.96 0.53 -10.90
C PRO A 259 -51.84 1.66 -11.48
N LEU A 260 -52.10 1.66 -12.79
CA LEU A 260 -52.97 2.63 -13.46
C LEU A 260 -54.46 2.34 -13.26
N ASP A 261 -54.84 1.19 -12.67
CA ASP A 261 -56.24 0.89 -12.33
C ASP A 261 -56.80 1.83 -11.27
N GLU A 262 -55.93 2.43 -10.45
CA GLU A 262 -56.28 3.44 -9.44
C GLU A 262 -56.32 4.87 -10.03
N CYS A 263 -55.84 5.05 -11.27
CA CYS A 263 -55.83 6.35 -11.94
C CYS A 263 -57.16 6.68 -12.62
N GLU A 264 -57.48 7.96 -12.75
CA GLU A 264 -58.62 8.45 -13.53
C GLU A 264 -58.55 7.98 -14.98
N VAL A 265 -59.68 7.46 -15.50
CA VAL A 265 -59.78 6.81 -16.82
C VAL A 265 -59.28 7.73 -17.95
N VAL A 266 -59.49 9.05 -17.83
CA VAL A 266 -59.12 10.06 -18.83
C VAL A 266 -57.60 10.14 -19.05
N TYR A 267 -56.78 9.83 -18.05
CA TYR A 267 -55.33 9.92 -18.15
C TYR A 267 -54.62 8.56 -18.33
N ARG A 268 -55.33 7.43 -18.17
CA ARG A 268 -54.74 6.08 -18.18
C ARG A 268 -53.95 5.78 -19.44
N GLU A 269 -54.51 6.07 -20.62
CA GLU A 269 -53.81 5.85 -21.90
C GLU A 269 -52.54 6.68 -21.99
N GLY A 270 -52.62 7.97 -21.65
CA GLY A 270 -51.48 8.89 -21.67
C GLY A 270 -50.35 8.44 -20.73
N LEU A 271 -50.69 7.95 -19.54
CA LEU A 271 -49.72 7.42 -18.58
C LEU A 271 -49.09 6.11 -19.07
N ALA A 272 -49.87 5.18 -19.64
CA ALA A 272 -49.31 3.96 -20.22
C ALA A 272 -48.33 4.28 -21.36
N LEU A 273 -48.70 5.18 -22.28
CA LEU A 273 -47.82 5.64 -23.36
C LEU A 273 -46.56 6.36 -22.84
N LYS A 274 -46.69 7.16 -21.77
CA LYS A 274 -45.54 7.76 -21.07
C LYS A 274 -44.57 6.67 -20.63
N HIS A 275 -45.03 5.64 -19.92
CA HIS A 275 -44.17 4.56 -19.45
C HIS A 275 -43.52 3.77 -20.59
N MET A 276 -44.26 3.50 -21.68
CA MET A 276 -43.70 2.87 -22.88
C MET A 276 -42.55 3.71 -23.46
N MET A 277 -42.76 5.02 -23.63
CA MET A 277 -41.73 5.92 -24.13
C MET A 277 -40.55 6.06 -23.15
N THR A 278 -40.82 6.06 -21.84
CA THR A 278 -39.76 6.06 -20.81
C THR A 278 -38.86 4.84 -20.94
N PHE A 279 -39.41 3.64 -21.18
CA PHE A 279 -38.60 2.44 -21.42
C PHE A 279 -37.68 2.60 -22.63
N VAL A 280 -38.20 3.10 -23.76
CA VAL A 280 -37.38 3.39 -24.96
C VAL A 280 -36.22 4.32 -24.62
N ASN A 281 -36.52 5.44 -23.96
CA ASN A 281 -35.51 6.41 -23.59
C ASN A 281 -34.46 5.81 -22.66
N VAL A 282 -34.86 4.97 -21.70
CA VAL A 282 -33.92 4.29 -20.80
C VAL A 282 -32.97 3.38 -21.59
N VAL A 283 -33.49 2.54 -22.49
CA VAL A 283 -32.67 1.64 -23.32
C VAL A 283 -31.73 2.43 -24.23
N LYS A 284 -32.26 3.47 -24.87
CA LYS A 284 -31.52 4.35 -25.78
C LYS A 284 -30.40 5.11 -25.08
N GLU A 285 -30.67 5.69 -23.92
CA GLU A 285 -29.65 6.43 -23.18
C GLU A 285 -28.62 5.48 -22.56
N THR A 286 -29.04 4.28 -22.14
CA THR A 286 -28.11 3.23 -21.69
C THR A 286 -27.11 2.83 -22.79
N SER A 287 -27.54 2.79 -24.06
CA SER A 287 -26.64 2.44 -25.17
C SER A 287 -25.64 3.53 -25.53
N LYS A 288 -25.92 4.78 -25.16
CA LYS A 288 -25.06 5.95 -25.43
C LYS A 288 -24.07 6.26 -24.33
N LEU A 289 -24.17 5.61 -23.16
CA LEU A 289 -23.30 5.91 -22.01
C LEU A 289 -21.83 5.76 -22.38
N GLN A 290 -21.06 6.80 -22.07
CA GLN A 290 -19.62 6.86 -22.24
C GLN A 290 -18.91 6.78 -20.89
N VAL A 291 -17.71 6.19 -20.88
CA VAL A 291 -16.90 5.99 -19.67
C VAL A 291 -16.59 7.29 -18.92
N ASN A 292 -16.63 8.46 -19.58
CA ASN A 292 -16.15 9.74 -19.06
C ASN A 292 -17.25 10.72 -18.61
N ALA A 293 -18.51 10.49 -18.97
CA ALA A 293 -19.54 11.53 -18.90
C ALA A 293 -20.88 11.08 -18.28
N SER A 294 -20.92 9.90 -17.65
CA SER A 294 -22.19 9.17 -17.49
C SER A 294 -22.63 8.91 -16.04
N GLY A 295 -21.93 9.42 -15.02
CA GLY A 295 -22.26 9.10 -13.61
C GLY A 295 -23.69 9.50 -13.22
N SER A 296 -24.02 10.79 -13.33
CA SER A 296 -25.35 11.32 -13.01
C SER A 296 -26.45 10.80 -13.92
N ILE A 297 -26.13 10.52 -15.19
CA ILE A 297 -27.06 9.94 -16.16
C ILE A 297 -27.38 8.49 -15.78
N MET A 298 -26.36 7.70 -15.45
CA MET A 298 -26.49 6.30 -15.04
C MET A 298 -27.33 6.16 -13.75
N ASP A 299 -27.10 7.03 -12.76
CA ASP A 299 -27.88 7.04 -11.53
C ASP A 299 -29.36 7.41 -11.79
N SER A 300 -29.60 8.39 -12.68
CA SER A 300 -30.95 8.75 -13.12
C SER A 300 -31.65 7.57 -13.81
N LEU A 301 -30.95 6.87 -14.72
CA LEU A 301 -31.49 5.70 -15.40
C LEU A 301 -31.83 4.57 -14.43
N LEU A 302 -30.93 4.25 -13.50
CA LEU A 302 -31.16 3.24 -12.45
C LEU A 302 -32.36 3.59 -11.56
N LYS A 303 -32.57 4.88 -11.27
CA LYS A 303 -33.70 5.37 -10.47
C LYS A 303 -35.05 5.24 -11.19
N CYS A 304 -35.07 5.25 -12.53
CA CYS A 304 -36.30 5.06 -13.32
C CYS A 304 -36.75 3.60 -13.41
N LEU A 305 -35.84 2.64 -13.23
CA LEU A 305 -36.14 1.21 -13.42
C LEU A 305 -37.23 0.66 -12.49
N PRO A 306 -37.25 0.98 -11.17
CA PRO A 306 -38.28 0.45 -10.26
C PRO A 306 -39.70 0.89 -10.65
N GLU A 307 -39.86 2.12 -11.14
CA GLU A 307 -41.16 2.62 -11.60
C GLU A 307 -41.64 1.82 -12.82
N LEU A 308 -40.76 1.54 -13.79
CA LEU A 308 -41.07 0.68 -14.93
C LEU A 308 -41.41 -0.75 -14.49
N GLU A 309 -40.65 -1.34 -13.56
CA GLU A 309 -40.95 -2.68 -13.05
C GLU A 309 -42.31 -2.79 -12.37
N SER A 310 -42.70 -1.77 -11.60
CA SER A 310 -44.02 -1.75 -10.95
C SER A 310 -45.18 -1.76 -11.95
N HIS A 311 -44.94 -1.34 -13.20
CA HIS A 311 -45.91 -1.38 -14.30
C HIS A 311 -45.76 -2.64 -15.19
N GLY A 312 -44.85 -3.56 -14.84
CA GLY A 312 -44.69 -4.86 -15.50
C GLY A 312 -43.65 -4.91 -16.61
N PHE A 313 -42.76 -3.93 -16.71
CA PHE A 313 -41.64 -3.97 -17.65
C PHE A 313 -40.52 -4.90 -17.14
N ASP A 314 -39.93 -5.70 -18.03
CA ASP A 314 -38.71 -6.47 -17.76
C ASP A 314 -37.46 -5.62 -18.06
N VAL A 315 -36.85 -5.13 -16.98
CA VAL A 315 -35.66 -4.27 -17.03
C VAL A 315 -34.41 -4.96 -16.46
N LYS A 316 -34.45 -6.27 -16.23
CA LYS A 316 -33.35 -7.02 -15.59
C LYS A 316 -32.03 -6.91 -16.36
N ASP A 317 -32.09 -7.04 -17.68
CA ASP A 317 -30.92 -6.97 -18.55
C ASP A 317 -30.33 -5.56 -18.57
N VAL A 318 -31.20 -4.54 -18.70
CA VAL A 318 -30.78 -3.14 -18.66
C VAL A 318 -30.15 -2.80 -17.32
N ARG A 319 -30.74 -3.24 -16.20
CA ARG A 319 -30.18 -3.06 -14.86
C ARG A 319 -28.82 -3.72 -14.74
N SER A 320 -28.70 -4.98 -15.15
CA SER A 320 -27.45 -5.74 -15.06
C SER A 320 -26.33 -5.06 -15.84
N ARG A 321 -26.64 -4.60 -17.06
CA ARG A 321 -25.72 -3.83 -17.90
C ARG A 321 -25.29 -2.52 -17.25
N LEU A 322 -26.22 -1.75 -16.68
CA LEU A 322 -25.90 -0.49 -15.99
C LEU A 322 -24.99 -0.73 -14.77
N LEU A 323 -25.27 -1.77 -13.97
CA LEU A 323 -24.45 -2.14 -12.82
C LEU A 323 -23.05 -2.60 -13.25
N GLU A 324 -22.94 -3.40 -14.31
CA GLU A 324 -21.64 -3.82 -14.86
C GLU A 324 -20.84 -2.62 -15.38
N MET A 325 -21.46 -1.68 -16.08
CA MET A 325 -20.82 -0.43 -16.48
C MET A 325 -20.33 0.37 -15.26
N GLN A 326 -21.10 0.40 -14.17
CA GLN A 326 -20.70 1.07 -12.93
C GLN A 326 -19.47 0.40 -12.28
N THR A 327 -19.39 -0.93 -12.28
CA THR A 327 -18.20 -1.64 -11.76
C THR A 327 -16.97 -1.41 -12.63
N MET A 328 -17.13 -1.37 -13.95
CA MET A 328 -16.04 -1.04 -14.88
C MET A 328 -15.51 0.38 -14.66
N ILE A 329 -16.38 1.36 -14.45
CA ILE A 329 -15.98 2.75 -14.15
C ILE A 329 -15.15 2.81 -12.86
N LYS A 330 -15.61 2.17 -11.78
CA LYS A 330 -14.87 2.08 -10.51
C LYS A 330 -13.51 1.37 -10.68
N SER A 331 -13.47 0.31 -11.47
CA SER A 331 -12.22 -0.41 -11.79
C SER A 331 -11.22 0.47 -12.52
N ARG A 332 -11.68 1.30 -13.46
CA ARG A 332 -10.84 2.27 -14.18
C ARG A 332 -10.21 3.29 -13.23
N GLU A 333 -10.99 3.85 -12.30
CA GLU A 333 -10.47 4.81 -11.30
C GLU A 333 -9.32 4.21 -10.49
N HIS A 334 -9.49 2.97 -10.01
CA HIS A 334 -8.45 2.23 -9.31
C HIS A 334 -7.20 2.00 -10.17
N LEU A 335 -7.36 1.66 -11.45
CA LEU A 335 -6.25 1.47 -12.37
C LEU A 335 -5.47 2.78 -12.62
N LEU A 336 -6.17 3.92 -12.70
CA LEU A 336 -5.53 5.23 -12.82
C LEU A 336 -4.68 5.56 -11.59
N THR A 337 -5.15 5.27 -10.38
CA THR A 337 -4.35 5.44 -9.16
C THR A 337 -3.10 4.56 -9.16
N LYS A 338 -3.22 3.29 -9.57
CA LYS A 338 -2.05 2.40 -9.72
C LYS A 338 -1.06 2.89 -10.77
N LEU A 339 -1.55 3.40 -11.89
CA LEU A 339 -0.72 3.94 -12.96
C LEU A 339 0.10 5.14 -12.47
N GLU A 340 -0.51 6.06 -11.74
CA GLU A 340 0.21 7.22 -11.17
C GLU A 340 1.28 6.80 -10.16
N LYS A 341 1.02 5.77 -9.34
CA LYS A 341 2.04 5.20 -8.45
C LYS A 341 3.24 4.66 -9.23
N VAL A 342 2.98 3.83 -10.25
CA VAL A 342 4.04 3.26 -11.10
C VAL A 342 4.84 4.36 -11.79
N LYS A 343 4.17 5.42 -12.26
CA LYS A 343 4.82 6.56 -12.91
C LYS A 343 5.75 7.32 -11.94
N SER A 344 5.32 7.52 -10.69
CA SER A 344 6.16 8.09 -9.64
C SER A 344 7.37 7.21 -9.32
N ASP A 345 7.18 5.89 -9.21
CA ASP A 345 8.27 4.94 -8.97
C ASP A 345 9.29 4.96 -10.12
N ILE A 346 8.83 5.00 -11.38
CA ILE A 346 9.71 5.13 -12.55
C ILE A 346 10.52 6.42 -12.47
N LYS A 347 9.89 7.56 -12.19
CA LYS A 347 10.59 8.85 -12.07
C LYS A 347 11.69 8.80 -11.01
N MET A 348 11.40 8.22 -9.84
CA MET A 348 12.35 8.05 -8.75
C MET A 348 13.53 7.16 -9.17
N ARG A 349 13.26 5.98 -9.75
CA ARG A 349 14.31 5.04 -10.18
C ARG A 349 15.18 5.60 -11.30
N THR A 350 14.60 6.39 -12.21
CA THR A 350 15.37 7.09 -13.24
C THR A 350 16.35 8.08 -12.61
N HIS A 351 15.92 8.86 -11.62
CA HIS A 351 16.80 9.78 -10.91
C HIS A 351 17.91 9.06 -10.12
N GLU A 352 17.56 7.97 -9.41
CA GLU A 352 18.54 7.12 -8.72
C GLU A 352 19.58 6.56 -9.70
N GLY A 353 19.13 6.06 -10.86
CA GLY A 353 20.02 5.59 -11.92
C GLY A 353 20.97 6.67 -12.44
N THR A 354 20.51 7.91 -12.59
CA THR A 354 21.39 9.02 -12.99
C THR A 354 22.44 9.36 -11.94
N ASN A 355 22.10 9.30 -10.65
CA ASN A 355 23.05 9.57 -9.58
C ASN A 355 24.13 8.47 -9.50
N ILE A 356 23.71 7.21 -9.54
CA ILE A 356 24.65 6.07 -9.56
C ILE A 356 25.59 6.16 -10.77
N ASN A 357 25.07 6.55 -11.94
CA ASN A 357 25.90 6.70 -13.13
C ASN A 357 26.93 7.83 -12.99
N ALA A 358 26.60 8.93 -12.30
CA ALA A 358 27.57 9.99 -12.01
C ALA A 358 28.67 9.50 -11.06
N GLU A 359 28.30 8.85 -9.94
CA GLU A 359 29.27 8.25 -9.00
C GLU A 359 30.17 7.21 -9.67
N LEU A 360 29.62 6.42 -10.60
CA LEU A 360 30.37 5.45 -11.39
C LEU A 360 31.42 6.15 -12.27
N ILE A 361 31.06 7.26 -12.92
CA ILE A 361 32.00 8.05 -13.74
C ILE A 361 33.14 8.59 -12.86
N ASP A 362 32.83 9.14 -11.69
CA ASP A 362 33.83 9.67 -10.77
C ASP A 362 34.78 8.56 -10.27
N THR A 363 34.23 7.41 -9.88
CA THR A 363 35.02 6.24 -9.44
C THR A 363 35.94 5.72 -10.55
N ILE A 364 35.47 5.72 -11.80
CA ILE A 364 36.29 5.31 -12.95
C ILE A 364 37.49 6.23 -13.13
N GLU A 365 37.31 7.55 -12.97
CA GLU A 365 38.42 8.50 -13.07
C GLU A 365 39.40 8.34 -11.89
N GLU A 366 38.92 8.07 -10.67
CA GLU A 366 39.79 7.78 -9.52
C GLU A 366 40.64 6.52 -9.75
N ILE A 367 40.03 5.44 -10.26
CA ILE A 367 40.75 4.19 -10.57
C ILE A 367 41.87 4.47 -11.58
N LYS A 368 41.59 5.24 -12.62
CA LYS A 368 42.59 5.61 -13.63
C LYS A 368 43.78 6.36 -13.04
N VAL A 369 43.54 7.34 -12.15
CA VAL A 369 44.63 8.06 -11.44
C VAL A 369 45.46 7.11 -10.58
N LEU A 370 44.82 6.15 -9.91
CA LEU A 370 45.50 5.14 -9.09
C LEU A 370 46.34 4.18 -9.95
N GLU A 371 45.87 3.77 -11.13
CA GLU A 371 46.62 2.94 -12.06
C GLU A 371 47.88 3.65 -12.57
N GLU A 372 47.78 4.94 -12.91
CA GLU A 372 48.94 5.76 -13.29
C GLU A 372 49.94 5.89 -12.13
N LYS A 373 49.45 6.10 -10.90
CA LYS A 373 50.30 6.15 -9.70
C LYS A 373 51.02 4.81 -9.46
N LYS A 374 50.32 3.69 -9.63
CA LYS A 374 50.90 2.34 -9.52
C LYS A 374 52.02 2.16 -10.53
N ALA A 375 51.81 2.54 -11.80
CA ALA A 375 52.83 2.44 -12.84
C ALA A 375 54.11 3.25 -12.49
N ARG A 376 53.94 4.48 -11.96
CA ARG A 376 55.07 5.30 -11.50
C ARG A 376 55.85 4.64 -10.36
N LEU A 377 55.15 4.11 -9.35
CA LEU A 377 55.80 3.46 -8.20
C LEU A 377 56.56 2.19 -8.59
N ILE A 378 56.01 1.39 -9.52
CA ILE A 378 56.71 0.22 -10.06
C ILE A 378 58.03 0.64 -10.72
N SER A 379 58.00 1.66 -11.59
CA SER A 379 59.20 2.16 -12.25
C SER A 379 60.25 2.71 -11.28
N MET A 380 59.85 3.47 -10.26
CA MET A 380 60.77 3.94 -9.21
C MET A 380 61.41 2.79 -8.42
N ASN A 381 60.65 1.71 -8.17
CA ASN A 381 61.17 0.54 -7.47
C ASN A 381 62.20 -0.20 -8.33
N GLU A 382 61.94 -0.38 -9.62
CA GLU A 382 62.90 -0.98 -10.57
C GLU A 382 64.21 -0.17 -10.65
N GLU A 383 64.12 1.16 -10.64
CA GLU A 383 65.31 2.03 -10.60
C GLU A 383 66.10 1.87 -9.28
N ASN A 384 65.41 1.86 -8.14
CA ASN A 384 66.03 1.61 -6.84
C ASN A 384 66.69 0.21 -6.78
N ASP A 385 66.03 -0.82 -7.30
CA ASP A 385 66.58 -2.19 -7.34
C ASP A 385 67.85 -2.25 -8.20
N SER A 386 67.89 -1.51 -9.31
CA SER A 386 69.09 -1.34 -10.15
C SER A 386 70.22 -0.63 -9.40
N GLU A 387 69.93 0.43 -8.65
CA GLU A 387 70.91 1.16 -7.85
C GLU A 387 71.48 0.29 -6.71
N ILE A 388 70.61 -0.46 -6.02
CA ILE A 388 71.01 -1.45 -5.01
C ILE A 388 71.93 -2.52 -5.61
N ALA A 389 71.63 -3.00 -6.81
CA ALA A 389 72.47 -3.98 -7.49
C ALA A 389 73.88 -3.43 -7.80
N LYS A 390 73.98 -2.17 -8.24
CA LYS A 390 75.29 -1.50 -8.45
C LYS A 390 76.07 -1.37 -7.14
N LEU A 391 75.41 -0.93 -6.07
CA LEU A 391 76.05 -0.78 -4.75
C LEU A 391 76.55 -2.12 -4.21
N LYS A 392 75.76 -3.20 -4.34
CA LYS A 392 76.20 -4.56 -3.95
C LYS A 392 77.43 -5.04 -4.71
N SER A 393 77.52 -4.72 -6.01
CA SER A 393 78.70 -5.01 -6.82
C SER A 393 79.94 -4.26 -6.31
N SER A 394 79.79 -2.96 -6.02
CA SER A 394 80.87 -2.14 -5.46
C SER A 394 81.31 -2.61 -4.07
N ASP A 395 80.36 -2.96 -3.19
CA ASP A 395 80.62 -3.51 -1.86
C ASP A 395 81.47 -4.79 -1.94
N SER A 396 81.09 -5.70 -2.84
CA SER A 396 81.86 -6.94 -3.09
C SER A 396 83.29 -6.65 -3.54
N SER A 397 83.49 -5.68 -4.43
CA SER A 397 84.82 -5.28 -4.92
C SER A 397 85.68 -4.61 -3.85
N LEU A 398 85.10 -3.76 -3.00
CA LEU A 398 85.82 -3.17 -1.86
C LEU A 398 86.21 -4.23 -0.84
N ASN A 399 85.31 -5.17 -0.54
CA ASN A 399 85.57 -6.22 0.43
C ASN A 399 86.70 -7.14 -0.04
N GLU A 400 86.77 -7.45 -1.34
CA GLU A 400 87.91 -8.18 -1.94
C GLU A 400 89.24 -7.41 -1.76
N HIS A 401 89.24 -6.09 -1.99
CA HIS A 401 90.42 -5.26 -1.74
C HIS A 401 90.84 -5.25 -0.26
N ILE A 402 89.88 -5.14 0.67
CA ILE A 402 90.15 -5.17 2.11
C ILE A 402 90.81 -6.49 2.50
N GLN A 403 90.23 -7.62 2.08
CA GLN A 403 90.80 -8.94 2.36
C GLN A 403 92.22 -9.10 1.80
N ASN A 404 92.48 -8.55 0.61
CA ASN A 404 93.81 -8.55 0.03
C ASN A 404 94.80 -7.70 0.86
N VAL A 405 94.39 -6.51 1.34
CA VAL A 405 95.22 -5.67 2.22
C VAL A 405 95.51 -6.38 3.54
N GLU A 406 94.50 -6.96 4.19
CA GLU A 406 94.65 -7.71 5.45
C GLU A 406 95.59 -8.90 5.28
N HIS A 407 95.46 -9.64 4.18
CA HIS A 407 96.35 -10.76 3.83
C HIS A 407 97.80 -10.29 3.67
N ASN A 408 98.03 -9.23 2.89
CA ASN A 408 99.37 -8.65 2.68
C ASN A 408 99.99 -8.12 3.98
N PHE A 409 99.18 -7.49 4.84
CA PHE A 409 99.61 -7.04 6.16
C PHE A 409 100.07 -8.20 7.03
N ALA A 410 99.29 -9.29 7.10
CA ALA A 410 99.63 -10.48 7.88
C ALA A 410 100.94 -11.14 7.41
N ILE A 411 101.17 -11.19 6.10
CA ILE A 411 102.45 -11.65 5.53
C ILE A 411 103.61 -10.76 6.02
N LEU A 412 103.49 -9.44 5.92
CA LEU A 412 104.54 -8.51 6.34
C LEU A 412 104.83 -8.57 7.85
N ALA A 413 103.80 -8.75 8.69
CA ALA A 413 103.93 -8.80 10.14
C ALA A 413 104.66 -10.06 10.65
N THR A 414 104.68 -11.15 9.89
CA THR A 414 105.29 -12.44 10.29
C THR A 414 106.75 -12.59 9.84
N PHE A 415 107.30 -11.64 9.08
CA PHE A 415 108.72 -11.64 8.72
C PHE A 415 109.61 -11.30 9.94
N PRO A 416 110.69 -12.05 10.21
CA PRO A 416 111.57 -11.75 11.33
C PRO A 416 112.34 -10.47 11.05
N ARG A 417 112.24 -9.49 11.96
CA ARG A 417 113.09 -8.31 11.95
C ARG A 417 114.53 -8.72 12.29
N ARG A 418 115.48 -8.41 11.40
CA ARG A 418 116.91 -8.50 11.67
C ARG A 418 117.37 -7.35 12.56
#